data_AF-A0A6B2DG52-F1
#
_entry.id   AF-A0A6B2DG52-F1
#
_cell.length_a   1.000
_cell.length_b   1.000
_cell.length_c   1.000
_cell.angle_alpha   90.00
_cell.angle_beta   90.00
_cell.angle_gamma   90.00
#
_symmetry.space_group_name_H-M   'P 1'
#
loop_
_entity.id
_entity.type
_entity.pdbx_description
1 polymer ?
#
loop_
_entity_poly.entity_id
_entity_poly.type
_entity_poly.pdbx_seq_one_letter_code
_entity_poly.pdbx_strand_id
1 'polypeptide(L)'
;MLAVTTLSVPLLAAAAPGTSTGWASSGSLDVTIDNEHVVTGELAKCTADGPYRAQTQGGATGDVAAFGLGESGCGRSGDVAVAQASGHRFEATVLKRYGGPVITVRTYSAKCATSENGSGGEVSIGAVQGIAVPAEIPPNHRIVIPGGAAGTALATVVLNETVTRQPPDGSLVTHAVHIRLFPQGGPASGDIYLGTAACDPFGKK
;
A
#
# COMPACT_ATOMS: atom_id res chain seq x y z
N MET A 1 0.63 27.38 66.84
CA MET A 1 0.04 26.67 65.70
C MET A 1 0.17 27.55 64.47
N LEU A 2 1.10 27.26 63.57
CA LEU A 2 1.13 27.79 62.20
C LEU A 2 1.09 26.59 61.27
N ALA A 3 0.00 26.44 60.51
CA ALA A 3 -0.16 25.42 59.48
C ALA A 3 0.42 25.97 58.18
N VAL A 4 1.46 25.32 57.66
CA VAL A 4 2.03 25.61 56.34
C VAL A 4 1.30 24.76 55.31
N THR A 5 0.45 25.38 54.52
CA THR A 5 -0.27 24.75 53.39
C THR A 5 0.64 24.74 52.17
N THR A 6 1.15 23.56 51.80
CA THR A 6 1.89 23.35 50.55
C THR A 6 0.91 23.27 49.38
N LEU A 7 0.88 24.28 48.52
CA LEU A 7 0.20 24.21 47.23
C LEU A 7 0.96 23.26 46.29
N SER A 8 0.35 22.14 45.95
CA SER A 8 0.82 21.23 44.92
C SER A 8 0.37 21.77 43.55
N VAL A 9 1.32 22.25 42.75
CA VAL A 9 1.06 22.67 41.37
C VAL A 9 1.05 21.40 40.49
N PRO A 10 -0.03 21.10 39.75
CA PRO A 10 -0.03 19.97 38.85
C PRO A 10 0.94 20.27 37.70
N LEU A 11 1.97 19.44 37.56
CA LEU A 11 2.86 19.47 36.39
C LEU A 11 2.06 18.93 35.20
N LEU A 12 1.63 19.81 34.31
CA LEU A 12 1.11 19.42 32.99
C LEU A 12 2.27 18.77 32.22
N ALA A 13 2.28 17.44 32.15
CA ALA A 13 3.20 16.71 31.29
C ALA A 13 2.88 17.07 29.84
N ALA A 14 3.75 17.82 29.19
CA ALA A 14 3.68 18.04 27.74
C ALA A 14 3.84 16.69 27.05
N ALA A 15 2.93 16.35 26.14
CA ALA A 15 3.04 15.15 25.31
C ALA A 15 4.35 15.22 24.52
N ALA A 16 5.12 14.14 24.53
CA ALA A 16 6.32 14.04 23.72
C ALA A 16 5.94 14.29 22.24
N PRO A 17 6.76 15.05 21.49
CA PRO A 17 6.48 15.29 20.07
C PRO A 17 6.36 13.96 19.33
N GLY A 18 5.32 13.81 18.52
CA GLY A 18 5.06 12.58 17.76
C GLY A 18 6.10 12.38 16.67
N THR A 19 6.83 11.28 16.71
CA THR A 19 7.83 10.90 15.71
C THR A 19 7.18 10.55 14.38
N SER A 20 7.79 10.97 13.26
CA SER A 20 7.34 10.52 11.94
C SER A 20 7.51 9.01 11.79
N THR A 21 6.57 8.39 11.08
CA THR A 21 6.52 6.95 10.85
C THR A 21 6.56 6.68 9.35
N GLY A 22 6.96 5.46 9.00
CA GLY A 22 6.88 4.99 7.63
C GLY A 22 6.93 3.48 7.58
N TRP A 23 6.26 2.89 6.60
CA TRP A 23 6.32 1.46 6.34
C TRP A 23 6.11 1.18 4.86
N ALA A 24 6.65 0.06 4.41
CA ALA A 24 6.50 -0.37 3.03
C ALA A 24 6.41 -1.89 2.91
N SER A 25 5.81 -2.35 1.83
CA SER A 25 5.61 -3.77 1.50
C SER A 25 5.73 -3.95 -0.01
N SER A 26 6.46 -4.99 -0.44
CA SER A 26 6.58 -5.31 -1.87
C SER A 26 5.27 -5.83 -2.46
N GLY A 27 4.34 -6.31 -1.63
CA GLY A 27 3.01 -6.66 -2.09
C GLY A 27 2.18 -7.36 -1.02
N SER A 28 0.89 -7.47 -1.28
CA SER A 28 -0.02 -8.25 -0.46
C SER A 28 -1.23 -8.65 -1.28
N LEU A 29 -1.87 -9.75 -0.91
CA LEU A 29 -3.27 -9.96 -1.25
C LEU A 29 -4.07 -10.36 -0.03
N ASP A 30 -5.33 -9.97 -0.06
CA ASP A 30 -6.40 -10.42 0.81
C ASP A 30 -7.66 -10.52 -0.05
N VAL A 31 -8.02 -11.75 -0.43
CA VAL A 31 -9.14 -12.01 -1.34
C VAL A 31 -10.01 -13.14 -0.85
N THR A 32 -11.29 -13.08 -1.18
CA THR A 32 -12.22 -14.20 -1.02
C THR A 32 -12.65 -14.69 -2.40
N ILE A 33 -12.52 -15.98 -2.67
CA ILE A 33 -12.85 -16.59 -3.96
C ILE A 33 -13.67 -17.85 -3.68
N ASP A 34 -14.90 -17.93 -4.20
CA ASP A 34 -15.80 -19.07 -3.98
C ASP A 34 -15.90 -19.49 -2.50
N ASN A 35 -15.95 -18.49 -1.60
CA ASN A 35 -15.95 -18.62 -0.14
C ASN A 35 -14.64 -19.10 0.52
N GLU A 36 -13.55 -19.25 -0.23
CA GLU A 36 -12.21 -19.47 0.31
C GLU A 36 -11.49 -18.14 0.54
N HIS A 37 -10.99 -17.92 1.75
CA HIS A 37 -10.21 -16.73 2.10
C HIS A 37 -8.72 -16.99 1.91
N VAL A 38 -8.08 -16.15 1.11
CA VAL A 38 -6.71 -16.33 0.67
C VAL A 38 -5.92 -15.06 0.94
N VAL A 39 -4.86 -15.18 1.75
CA VAL A 39 -4.09 -14.04 2.24
C VAL A 39 -2.59 -14.36 2.27
N THR A 40 -1.75 -13.41 1.86
CA THR A 40 -0.27 -13.52 1.96
C THR A 40 0.31 -12.79 3.15
N GLY A 41 -0.44 -11.84 3.73
CA GLY A 41 0.13 -10.77 4.53
C GLY A 41 0.98 -9.81 3.69
N GLU A 42 1.69 -8.91 4.36
CA GLU A 42 2.59 -7.93 3.73
C GLU A 42 3.95 -8.57 3.43
N LEU A 43 4.24 -8.76 2.15
CA LEU A 43 5.49 -9.34 1.67
C LEU A 43 6.64 -8.34 1.79
N ALA A 44 7.77 -8.82 2.32
CA ALA A 44 8.94 -7.99 2.59
C ALA A 44 8.57 -6.70 3.33
N LYS A 45 7.84 -6.78 4.44
CA LYS A 45 7.49 -5.57 5.21
C LYS A 45 8.71 -4.93 5.87
N CYS A 46 8.87 -3.62 5.72
CA CYS A 46 9.74 -2.81 6.56
C CYS A 46 8.96 -1.75 7.33
N THR A 47 9.55 -1.23 8.40
CA THR A 47 9.06 -0.04 9.09
C THR A 47 10.22 0.89 9.46
N ALA A 48 9.93 2.18 9.64
CA ALA A 48 10.88 3.16 10.13
C ALA A 48 11.35 2.91 11.57
N ASP A 49 10.71 1.96 12.27
CA ASP A 49 11.05 1.51 13.63
C ASP A 49 11.66 0.09 13.66
N GLY A 50 11.83 -0.53 12.49
CA GLY A 50 12.36 -1.88 12.35
C GLY A 50 11.30 -2.93 11.98
N PRO A 51 11.65 -3.94 11.16
CA PRO A 51 12.92 -4.07 10.44
C PRO A 51 13.09 -2.98 9.35
N TYR A 52 14.30 -2.45 9.19
CA TYR A 52 14.58 -1.37 8.22
C TYR A 52 14.72 -1.84 6.78
N ARG A 53 14.96 -3.13 6.57
CA ARG A 53 15.02 -3.76 5.26
C ARG A 53 14.39 -5.14 5.36
N ALA A 54 13.70 -5.55 4.31
CA ALA A 54 13.18 -6.89 4.18
C ALA A 54 13.20 -7.33 2.71
N GLN A 55 13.23 -8.64 2.50
CA GLN A 55 13.20 -9.26 1.18
C GLN A 55 12.28 -10.49 1.21
N THR A 56 11.70 -10.83 0.07
CA THR A 56 10.91 -12.04 -0.13
C THR A 56 11.24 -12.63 -1.50
N GLN A 57 11.30 -13.96 -1.58
CA GLN A 57 11.38 -14.66 -2.88
C GLN A 57 10.04 -14.64 -3.64
N GLY A 58 8.99 -14.15 -2.99
CA GLY A 58 7.62 -14.24 -3.49
C GLY A 58 7.05 -15.64 -3.30
N GLY A 59 6.10 -16.00 -4.15
CA GLY A 59 5.38 -17.26 -4.08
C GLY A 59 4.08 -17.22 -4.86
N ALA A 60 3.61 -18.39 -5.25
CA ALA A 60 2.28 -18.56 -5.84
C ALA A 60 1.25 -18.76 -4.74
N THR A 61 0.08 -18.19 -4.95
CA THR A 61 -1.07 -18.28 -4.08
C THR A 61 -2.20 -18.97 -4.84
N GLY A 62 -2.09 -20.30 -4.97
CA GLY A 62 -3.02 -21.10 -5.78
C GLY A 62 -3.09 -20.64 -7.23
N ASP A 63 -4.30 -20.59 -7.79
CA ASP A 63 -4.63 -20.04 -9.10
C ASP A 63 -4.99 -18.54 -9.06
N VAL A 64 -4.68 -17.85 -7.96
CA VAL A 64 -5.06 -16.45 -7.73
C VAL A 64 -4.02 -15.49 -8.28
N ALA A 65 -2.81 -15.58 -7.75
CA ALA A 65 -1.71 -14.69 -8.07
C ALA A 65 -0.36 -15.33 -7.75
N ALA A 66 0.70 -14.83 -8.38
CA ALA A 66 2.07 -15.14 -8.05
C ALA A 66 2.88 -13.85 -7.91
N PHE A 67 3.55 -13.72 -6.76
CA PHE A 67 4.52 -12.66 -6.52
C PHE A 67 5.92 -13.19 -6.85
N GLY A 68 6.73 -12.41 -7.54
CA GLY A 68 8.16 -12.68 -7.68
C GLY A 68 8.98 -12.06 -6.56
N LEU A 69 10.28 -11.91 -6.82
CA LEU A 69 11.22 -11.27 -5.89
C LEU A 69 10.74 -9.86 -5.52
N GLY A 70 10.73 -9.56 -4.23
CA GLY A 70 10.35 -8.26 -3.69
C GLY A 70 11.27 -7.84 -2.55
N GLU A 71 11.42 -6.53 -2.38
CA GLU A 71 12.23 -5.94 -1.32
C GLU A 71 11.61 -4.64 -0.82
N SER A 72 12.01 -4.24 0.38
CA SER A 72 11.64 -2.95 0.95
C SER A 72 12.78 -2.36 1.79
N GLY A 73 12.74 -1.04 1.93
CA GLY A 73 13.66 -0.24 2.71
C GLY A 73 12.91 0.87 3.41
N CYS A 74 13.10 0.97 4.72
CA CYS A 74 12.51 1.98 5.57
C CYS A 74 13.59 2.60 6.44
N GLY A 75 13.44 3.87 6.75
CA GLY A 75 14.38 4.58 7.61
C GLY A 75 13.84 5.91 8.07
N ARG A 76 14.53 6.47 9.05
CA ARG A 76 14.22 7.78 9.61
C ARG A 76 15.52 8.51 9.91
N SER A 77 15.57 9.79 9.54
CA SER A 77 16.69 10.69 9.78
C SER A 77 16.13 12.01 10.30
N GLY A 78 16.30 12.26 11.60
CA GLY A 78 15.59 13.37 12.27
C GLY A 78 14.07 13.18 12.16
N ASP A 79 13.39 14.22 11.67
CA ASP A 79 11.93 14.23 11.50
C ASP A 79 11.47 13.65 10.15
N VAL A 80 12.39 13.26 9.29
CA VAL A 80 12.09 12.68 7.97
C VAL A 80 12.05 11.16 8.05
N ALA A 81 10.90 10.57 7.72
CA ALA A 81 10.71 9.15 7.50
C ALA A 81 10.65 8.86 6.00
N VAL A 82 11.30 7.79 5.57
CA VAL A 82 11.29 7.30 4.19
C VAL A 82 10.91 5.84 4.20
N ALA A 83 10.00 5.46 3.31
CA ALA A 83 9.58 4.09 3.09
C ALA A 83 9.55 3.81 1.59
N GLN A 84 10.10 2.67 1.19
CA GLN A 84 10.19 2.26 -0.21
C GLN A 84 9.97 0.75 -0.31
N ALA A 85 9.25 0.34 -1.34
CA ALA A 85 9.13 -1.05 -1.75
C ALA A 85 9.27 -1.20 -3.26
N SER A 86 9.81 -2.33 -3.69
CA SER A 86 9.90 -2.73 -5.09
C SER A 86 9.64 -4.21 -5.25
N GLY A 87 9.28 -4.60 -6.46
CA GLY A 87 9.14 -6.01 -6.80
C GLY A 87 9.16 -6.29 -8.29
N HIS A 88 9.24 -7.57 -8.60
CA HIS A 88 9.43 -8.08 -9.95
C HIS A 88 8.46 -9.23 -10.25
N ARG A 89 8.09 -9.34 -11.53
CA ARG A 89 7.40 -10.50 -12.11
C ARG A 89 6.15 -10.89 -11.32
N PHE A 90 5.25 -9.94 -11.11
CA PHE A 90 3.92 -10.24 -10.57
C PHE A 90 3.00 -10.76 -11.68
N GLU A 91 2.14 -11.70 -11.31
CA GLU A 91 1.07 -12.24 -12.15
C GLU A 91 -0.23 -12.39 -11.34
N ALA A 92 -1.34 -11.86 -11.85
CA ALA A 92 -2.69 -12.15 -11.35
C ALA A 92 -3.43 -13.03 -12.37
N THR A 93 -3.69 -14.27 -11.99
CA THR A 93 -4.39 -15.27 -12.81
C THR A 93 -5.86 -15.42 -12.46
N VAL A 94 -6.30 -14.88 -11.32
CA VAL A 94 -7.67 -15.02 -10.79
C VAL A 94 -8.74 -14.64 -11.80
N LEU A 95 -8.50 -13.64 -12.66
CA LEU A 95 -9.51 -13.17 -13.61
C LEU A 95 -9.76 -14.18 -14.74
N LYS A 96 -8.81 -15.07 -15.06
CA LYS A 96 -8.96 -16.08 -16.12
C LYS A 96 -10.16 -16.97 -15.89
N ARG A 97 -10.42 -17.34 -14.63
CA ARG A 97 -11.55 -18.22 -14.25
C ARG A 97 -12.91 -17.59 -14.55
N TYR A 98 -12.94 -16.27 -14.74
CA TYR A 98 -14.12 -15.48 -15.05
C TYR A 98 -14.08 -14.88 -16.46
N GLY A 99 -13.21 -15.39 -17.34
CA GLY A 99 -13.08 -14.92 -18.72
C GLY A 99 -12.30 -13.61 -18.88
N GLY A 100 -11.66 -13.11 -17.82
CA GLY A 100 -10.78 -11.96 -17.86
C GLY A 100 -9.33 -12.30 -18.23
N PRO A 101 -8.48 -11.27 -18.42
CA PRO A 101 -7.08 -11.44 -18.79
C PRO A 101 -6.20 -11.88 -17.61
N VAL A 102 -5.02 -12.41 -17.92
CA VAL A 102 -3.91 -12.45 -16.96
C VAL A 102 -3.29 -11.06 -16.90
N ILE A 103 -3.18 -10.49 -15.71
CA ILE A 103 -2.49 -9.21 -15.52
C ILE A 103 -1.06 -9.51 -15.06
N THR A 104 -0.06 -9.02 -15.79
CA THR A 104 1.34 -9.15 -15.37
C THR A 104 1.97 -7.78 -15.20
N VAL A 105 2.86 -7.66 -14.22
CA VAL A 105 3.66 -6.46 -13.97
C VAL A 105 5.12 -6.89 -13.83
N ARG A 106 5.96 -6.48 -14.78
CA ARG A 106 7.36 -6.95 -14.81
C ARG A 106 8.19 -6.33 -13.69
N THR A 107 8.03 -5.04 -13.45
CA THR A 107 8.69 -4.30 -12.36
C THR A 107 7.75 -3.26 -11.79
N TYR A 108 7.81 -3.03 -10.49
CA TYR A 108 7.08 -1.93 -9.85
C TYR A 108 7.85 -1.43 -8.63
N SER A 109 7.62 -0.17 -8.26
CA SER A 109 8.10 0.41 -7.01
C SER A 109 7.15 1.49 -6.51
N ALA A 110 7.04 1.60 -5.20
CA ALA A 110 6.42 2.73 -4.54
C ALA A 110 7.35 3.27 -3.46
N LYS A 111 7.33 4.58 -3.28
CA LYS A 111 8.10 5.28 -2.27
C LYS A 111 7.23 6.36 -1.68
N CYS A 112 7.39 6.55 -0.38
CA CYS A 112 6.85 7.66 0.35
C CYS A 112 7.97 8.28 1.18
N ALA A 113 7.99 9.61 1.29
CA ALA A 113 8.90 10.34 2.17
C ALA A 113 8.16 11.49 2.84
N THR A 114 8.38 11.68 4.14
CA THR A 114 7.93 12.89 4.85
C THR A 114 8.88 14.05 4.60
N SER A 115 8.38 15.25 4.74
CA SER A 115 9.12 16.51 4.71
C SER A 115 8.51 17.48 5.71
N GLU A 116 9.16 18.64 5.92
CA GLU A 116 8.61 19.72 6.75
C GLU A 116 7.21 20.19 6.29
N ASN A 117 6.90 20.03 4.99
CA ASN A 117 5.67 20.54 4.37
C ASN A 117 4.60 19.45 4.14
N GLY A 118 4.82 18.23 4.60
CA GLY A 118 3.94 17.07 4.37
C GLY A 118 4.66 15.90 3.71
N SER A 119 3.92 14.93 3.20
CA SER A 119 4.48 13.71 2.61
C SER A 119 4.39 13.72 1.08
N GLY A 120 5.42 13.18 0.42
CA GLY A 120 5.49 13.00 -1.02
C GLY A 120 5.56 11.53 -1.40
N GLY A 121 4.95 11.20 -2.54
CA GLY A 121 4.84 9.85 -3.06
C GLY A 121 5.45 9.73 -4.47
N GLU A 122 6.17 8.65 -4.72
CA GLU A 122 6.73 8.33 -6.03
C GLU A 122 6.41 6.88 -6.40
N VAL A 123 5.94 6.67 -7.62
CA VAL A 123 5.61 5.34 -8.15
C VAL A 123 6.30 5.15 -9.49
N SER A 124 6.80 3.92 -9.72
CA SER A 124 7.27 3.49 -11.03
C SER A 124 6.68 2.12 -11.36
N ILE A 125 6.24 1.94 -12.61
CA ILE A 125 5.63 0.72 -13.10
C ILE A 125 6.26 0.43 -14.47
N GLY A 126 6.81 -0.77 -14.63
CA GLY A 126 7.49 -1.18 -15.84
C GLY A 126 6.84 -2.40 -16.45
N ALA A 127 6.47 -2.27 -17.73
CA ALA A 127 5.84 -3.28 -18.59
C ALA A 127 4.68 -4.02 -17.91
N VAL A 128 3.48 -3.56 -18.22
CA VAL A 128 2.22 -4.18 -17.80
C VAL A 128 1.61 -4.89 -19.01
N GLN A 129 1.08 -6.10 -18.80
CA GLN A 129 0.30 -6.82 -19.80
C GLN A 129 -1.07 -7.20 -19.25
N GLY A 130 -2.00 -7.52 -20.16
CA GLY A 130 -3.39 -7.83 -19.82
C GLY A 130 -4.30 -6.61 -19.68
N ILE A 131 -3.74 -5.40 -19.62
CA ILE A 131 -4.47 -4.13 -19.55
C ILE A 131 -3.79 -3.06 -20.41
N ALA A 132 -4.58 -2.10 -20.89
CA ALA A 132 -4.07 -0.93 -21.61
C ALA A 132 -3.57 0.11 -20.60
N VAL A 133 -2.28 0.42 -20.66
CA VAL A 133 -1.64 1.43 -19.79
C VAL A 133 -1.17 2.60 -20.67
N PRO A 134 -1.52 3.85 -20.32
CA PRO A 134 -1.04 5.02 -21.06
C PRO A 134 0.47 5.18 -20.93
N ALA A 135 1.10 5.88 -21.89
CA ALA A 135 2.53 6.16 -21.85
C ALA A 135 2.95 6.96 -20.60
N GLU A 136 2.07 7.87 -20.16
CA GLU A 136 2.18 8.59 -18.89
C GLU A 136 0.99 8.21 -17.99
N ILE A 137 1.28 7.71 -16.79
CA ILE A 137 0.26 7.22 -15.85
C ILE A 137 -0.10 8.36 -14.88
N PRO A 138 -1.28 9.01 -15.03
CA PRO A 138 -1.68 10.04 -14.09
C PRO A 138 -1.89 9.44 -12.68
N PRO A 139 -1.82 10.26 -11.61
CA PRO A 139 -2.20 9.80 -10.28
C PRO A 139 -3.61 9.22 -10.25
N ASN A 140 -3.80 8.11 -9.53
CA ASN A 140 -5.06 7.38 -9.40
C ASN A 140 -5.67 6.95 -10.74
N HIS A 141 -4.84 6.59 -11.72
CA HIS A 141 -5.32 6.16 -13.03
C HIS A 141 -6.09 4.84 -12.91
N ARG A 142 -7.39 4.89 -13.18
CA ARG A 142 -8.30 3.76 -13.01
C ARG A 142 -8.62 3.09 -14.33
N ILE A 143 -8.41 1.78 -14.38
CA ILE A 143 -8.74 0.88 -15.49
C ILE A 143 -9.80 -0.11 -15.00
N VAL A 144 -10.85 -0.30 -15.79
CA VAL A 144 -11.92 -1.25 -15.50
C VAL A 144 -11.76 -2.47 -16.39
N ILE A 145 -11.78 -3.66 -15.79
CA ILE A 145 -11.77 -4.92 -16.52
C ILE A 145 -13.21 -5.38 -16.72
N PRO A 146 -13.74 -5.32 -17.95
CA PRO A 146 -15.10 -5.77 -18.22
C PRO A 146 -15.17 -7.31 -18.17
N GLY A 147 -16.38 -7.84 -18.00
CA GLY A 147 -16.64 -9.28 -18.15
C GLY A 147 -17.55 -9.90 -17.10
N GLY A 148 -18.01 -9.14 -16.11
CA GLY A 148 -18.98 -9.61 -15.13
C GLY A 148 -20.41 -9.67 -15.69
N ALA A 149 -21.28 -10.40 -14.99
CA ALA A 149 -22.69 -10.52 -15.35
C ALA A 149 -23.35 -9.13 -15.47
N ALA A 150 -24.25 -8.96 -16.44
CA ALA A 150 -24.92 -7.69 -16.71
C ALA A 150 -23.95 -6.49 -16.93
N GLY A 151 -22.74 -6.75 -17.42
CA GLY A 151 -21.75 -5.70 -17.70
C GLY A 151 -21.02 -5.17 -16.47
N THR A 152 -21.05 -5.89 -15.34
CA THR A 152 -20.26 -5.53 -14.15
C THR A 152 -18.76 -5.72 -14.40
N ALA A 153 -17.94 -5.08 -13.57
CA ALA A 153 -16.50 -5.20 -13.68
C ALA A 153 -16.00 -6.47 -12.99
N LEU A 154 -15.15 -7.24 -13.67
CA LEU A 154 -14.41 -8.35 -13.04
C LEU A 154 -13.39 -7.81 -12.03
N ALA A 155 -12.76 -6.68 -12.38
CA ALA A 155 -11.83 -5.98 -11.51
C ALA A 155 -11.76 -4.49 -11.85
N THR A 156 -11.29 -3.71 -10.88
CA THR A 156 -10.72 -2.39 -11.12
C THR A 156 -9.23 -2.45 -10.81
N VAL A 157 -8.41 -1.91 -11.71
CA VAL A 157 -6.98 -1.71 -11.50
C VAL A 157 -6.74 -0.22 -11.34
N VAL A 158 -6.17 0.21 -10.23
CA VAL A 158 -5.70 1.58 -10.01
C VAL A 158 -4.18 1.58 -10.07
N LEU A 159 -3.62 2.38 -10.97
CA LEU A 159 -2.19 2.59 -11.10
C LEU A 159 -1.82 3.93 -10.47
N ASN A 160 -0.63 4.00 -9.88
CA ASN A 160 -0.14 5.23 -9.23
C ASN A 160 -1.16 5.77 -8.22
N GLU A 161 -1.67 4.90 -7.35
CA GLU A 161 -2.68 5.26 -6.36
C GLU A 161 -2.05 6.05 -5.23
N THR A 162 -2.71 7.12 -4.83
CA THR A 162 -2.32 7.96 -3.71
C THR A 162 -3.52 8.18 -2.81
N VAL A 163 -3.43 7.71 -1.57
CA VAL A 163 -4.48 7.81 -0.55
C VAL A 163 -4.02 8.74 0.55
N THR A 164 -4.79 9.79 0.78
CA THR A 164 -4.62 10.72 1.90
C THR A 164 -5.74 10.54 2.91
N ARG A 165 -5.45 10.79 4.19
CA ARG A 165 -6.48 10.84 5.25
C ARG A 165 -7.50 11.94 4.97
N GLN A 166 -8.73 11.73 5.41
CA GLN A 166 -9.78 12.75 5.43
C GLN A 166 -10.23 12.97 6.89
N PRO A 167 -10.01 14.17 7.46
CA PRO A 167 -9.36 15.34 6.87
C PRO A 167 -7.84 15.14 6.64
N PRO A 168 -7.20 15.91 5.73
CA PRO A 168 -5.76 15.78 5.46
C PRO A 168 -4.92 16.15 6.69
N ASP A 169 -4.17 15.18 7.20
CA ASP A 169 -3.19 15.33 8.28
C ASP A 169 -1.73 15.28 7.76
N GLY A 170 -1.56 15.17 6.44
CA GLY A 170 -0.28 15.04 5.75
C GLY A 170 0.23 13.60 5.65
N SER A 171 -0.50 12.63 6.20
CA SER A 171 -0.25 11.21 5.99
C SER A 171 -0.54 10.81 4.55
N LEU A 172 0.28 9.90 4.03
CA LEU A 172 0.22 9.47 2.64
C LEU A 172 0.43 7.97 2.57
N VAL A 173 -0.41 7.30 1.80
CA VAL A 173 -0.18 5.93 1.33
C VAL A 173 -0.11 5.97 -0.19
N THR A 174 0.86 5.28 -0.75
CA THR A 174 1.02 5.09 -2.18
C THR A 174 1.02 3.61 -2.52
N HIS A 175 0.32 3.26 -3.60
CA HIS A 175 0.37 1.93 -4.19
C HIS A 175 0.80 2.05 -5.65
N ALA A 176 1.75 1.22 -6.06
CA ALA A 176 2.12 1.18 -7.47
C ALA A 176 0.97 0.62 -8.31
N VAL A 177 0.40 -0.50 -7.86
CA VAL A 177 -0.79 -1.12 -8.45
C VAL A 177 -1.72 -1.60 -7.36
N HIS A 178 -3.00 -1.27 -7.48
CA HIS A 178 -4.09 -1.82 -6.68
C HIS A 178 -5.09 -2.52 -7.59
N ILE A 179 -5.29 -3.82 -7.41
CA ILE A 179 -6.28 -4.60 -8.13
C ILE A 179 -7.39 -4.96 -7.15
N ARG A 180 -8.59 -4.44 -7.39
CA ARG A 180 -9.80 -4.76 -6.63
C ARG A 180 -10.69 -5.71 -7.42
N LEU A 181 -10.98 -6.87 -6.87
CA LEU A 181 -11.83 -7.89 -7.49
C LEU A 181 -13.31 -7.57 -7.28
N PHE A 182 -14.10 -7.70 -8.36
CA PHE A 182 -15.56 -7.51 -8.40
C PHE A 182 -16.05 -6.35 -7.51
N PRO A 183 -15.69 -5.10 -7.82
CA PRO A 183 -16.00 -3.95 -6.97
C PRO A 183 -17.50 -3.69 -6.79
N GLN A 184 -18.37 -4.27 -7.63
CA GLN A 184 -19.83 -4.22 -7.51
C GLN A 184 -20.45 -5.48 -6.88
N GLY A 185 -19.64 -6.39 -6.33
CA GLY A 185 -20.07 -7.71 -5.87
C GLY A 185 -19.98 -8.77 -6.97
N GLY A 186 -19.80 -10.03 -6.55
CA GLY A 186 -19.58 -11.13 -7.47
C GLY A 186 -19.08 -12.40 -6.77
N PRO A 187 -18.61 -13.40 -7.54
CA PRO A 187 -18.10 -14.68 -7.02
C PRO A 187 -16.74 -14.59 -6.31
N ALA A 188 -16.04 -13.45 -6.42
CA ALA A 188 -14.85 -13.15 -5.65
C ALA A 188 -14.88 -11.70 -5.15
N SER A 189 -14.01 -11.36 -4.20
CA SER A 189 -13.85 -10.02 -3.66
C SER A 189 -12.46 -9.84 -3.06
N GLY A 190 -12.13 -8.60 -2.69
CA GLY A 190 -10.89 -8.25 -2.02
C GLY A 190 -9.89 -7.55 -2.93
N ASP A 191 -8.68 -7.42 -2.42
CA ASP A 191 -7.69 -6.48 -2.93
C ASP A 191 -6.31 -7.15 -3.05
N ILE A 192 -5.60 -6.78 -4.12
CA ILE A 192 -4.21 -7.14 -4.36
C ILE A 192 -3.43 -5.84 -4.52
N TYR A 193 -2.39 -5.66 -3.71
CA TYR A 193 -1.54 -4.47 -3.73
C TYR A 193 -0.12 -4.85 -4.17
N LEU A 194 0.45 -4.08 -5.09
CA LEU A 194 1.84 -4.16 -5.50
C LEU A 194 2.54 -2.87 -5.14
N GLY A 195 3.68 -2.99 -4.43
CA GLY A 195 4.49 -1.86 -4.02
C GLY A 195 3.67 -0.86 -3.20
N THR A 196 3.63 -1.06 -1.90
CA THR A 196 2.98 -0.13 -0.96
C THR A 196 4.04 0.61 -0.19
N ALA A 197 3.92 1.94 -0.10
CA ALA A 197 4.72 2.76 0.79
C ALA A 197 3.84 3.80 1.47
N ALA A 198 3.97 3.94 2.78
CA ALA A 198 3.21 4.86 3.58
C ALA A 198 4.11 5.63 4.54
N CYS A 199 3.73 6.87 4.82
CA CYS A 199 4.36 7.71 5.83
C CYS A 199 3.34 8.59 6.54
N ASP A 200 3.58 8.82 7.82
CA ASP A 200 2.87 9.80 8.61
C ASP A 200 3.85 10.91 9.05
N PRO A 201 3.58 12.19 8.74
CA PRO A 201 4.46 13.28 9.11
C PRO A 201 4.42 13.57 10.61
N PHE A 202 5.46 14.25 11.08
CA PHE A 202 5.62 14.68 12.46
C PHE A 202 4.46 15.58 12.93
N GLY A 203 4.00 15.36 14.17
CA GLY A 203 3.39 16.42 14.99
C GLY A 203 1.99 16.95 14.63
N LYS A 204 1.16 16.24 13.86
CA LYS A 204 -0.26 16.62 13.70
C LYS A 204 -1.21 15.45 13.98
N LYS A 205 -1.50 15.24 15.26
CA LYS A 205 -2.77 14.64 15.71
C LYS A 205 -3.66 15.75 16.25
#